data_AF-A0A374W060-F1
#
_entry.id   AF-A0A374W060-F1
#
_cell.length_a   1.000
_cell.length_b   1.000
_cell.length_c   1.000
_cell.angle_alpha   90.00
_cell.angle_beta   90.00
_cell.angle_gamma   90.00
#
_symmetry.space_group_name_H-M   'P 1'
#
loop_
_entity.id
_entity.type
_entity.pdbx_description
1 polymer ?
#
loop_
_entity_poly.entity_id
_entity_poly.type
_entity_poly.pdbx_seq_one_letter_code
_entity_poly.pdbx_strand_id
1 'polypeptide(L)' 'MKLFLCSHFSSVGSLIKEEIENKKVAFIPTASLHEGYTGYVGSARKLFKKLGAIVTEIDIS' A
#
# COMPACT_ATOMS: atom_id res chain seq x y z
N MET A 1 2.70 7.20 18.38
CA MET A 1 2.72 7.25 16.90
C MET A 1 3.03 5.84 16.39
N LYS A 2 2.26 5.30 15.42
CA LYS A 2 2.52 3.98 14.80
C LYS A 2 2.85 4.20 13.32
N LEU A 3 4.09 3.94 12.94
CA LEU A 3 4.58 4.15 11.58
C LEU A 3 5.31 2.90 11.10
N PHE A 4 5.05 2.53 9.85
CA PHE A 4 5.80 1.51 9.13
C PHE A 4 6.37 2.18 7.88
N LEU A 5 7.69 2.35 7.85
CA LEU A 5 8.41 2.98 6.74
C LEU A 5 9.15 1.89 5.96
N CYS A 6 9.02 1.89 4.63
CA CYS A 6 9.67 0.89 3.80
C CYS A 6 10.03 1.47 2.42
N SER A 7 11.14 1.02 1.86
CA SER A 7 11.54 1.39 0.49
C SER A 7 10.72 0.65 -0.58
N HIS A 8 10.31 -0.60 -0.33
CA HIS A 8 9.53 -1.40 -1.27
C HIS A 8 8.51 -2.28 -0.53
N PHE A 9 7.27 -1.80 -0.43
CA PHE A 9 6.22 -2.45 0.35
C PHE A 9 5.98 -3.92 -0.05
N SER A 10 6.05 -4.23 -1.35
CA SER A 10 5.82 -5.59 -1.85
C SER A 10 6.81 -6.63 -1.30
N SER A 11 7.99 -6.21 -0.84
CA SER A 11 9.00 -7.10 -0.25
C SER A 11 8.82 -7.30 1.26
N VAL A 12 8.27 -6.32 1.98
CA VAL A 12 8.29 -6.30 3.46
C VAL A 12 6.90 -6.14 4.10
N GLY A 13 5.86 -5.88 3.32
CA GLY A 13 4.51 -5.57 3.82
C GLY A 13 3.86 -6.72 4.59
N SER A 14 4.31 -7.95 4.41
CA SER A 14 3.85 -9.10 5.20
C SER A 14 4.21 -8.99 6.69
N LEU A 15 5.21 -8.18 7.05
CA LEU A 15 5.62 -7.95 8.44
C LEU A 15 4.53 -7.26 9.28
N ILE A 16 3.57 -6.59 8.64
CA ILE A 16 2.48 -5.87 9.31
C ILE A 16 1.10 -6.52 9.08
N LYS A 17 1.08 -7.80 8.70
CA LYS A 17 -0.17 -8.49 8.33
C LYS A 17 -1.22 -8.40 9.43
N GLU A 18 -0.82 -8.68 10.68
CA GLU A 18 -1.72 -8.70 11.83
C GLU A 18 -2.33 -7.31 12.11
N GLU A 19 -1.60 -6.25 11.79
CA GLU A 19 -2.04 -4.87 11.97
C GLU A 19 -3.05 -4.42 10.92
N ILE A 20 -3.09 -5.03 9.72
CA ILE A 20 -3.88 -4.57 8.58
C ILE A 20 -4.96 -5.54 8.10
N GLU A 21 -4.89 -6.81 8.48
CA GLU A 21 -5.87 -7.83 8.10
C GLU A 21 -7.28 -7.43 8.55
N ASN A 22 -8.24 -7.50 7.62
CA ASN A 22 -9.64 -7.06 7.79
C ASN A 22 -9.84 -5.58 8.12
N LYS A 23 -8.80 -4.74 8.02
CA LYS A 23 -8.93 -3.29 8.22
C LYS A 23 -9.11 -2.53 6.91
N LYS A 24 -9.75 -1.37 7.01
CA LYS A 24 -9.87 -0.41 5.91
C LYS A 24 -8.55 0.35 5.75
N VAL A 25 -8.01 0.35 4.54
CA VAL A 25 -6.77 1.04 4.19
C VAL A 25 -7.07 2.06 3.10
N ALA A 26 -6.81 3.34 3.37
CA ALA A 26 -6.72 4.36 2.35
C ALA A 26 -5.39 4.19 1.61
N PHE A 27 -5.46 3.91 0.31
CA PHE A 27 -4.30 3.74 -0.55
C PHE A 27 -4.16 4.97 -1.42
N ILE A 28 -3.08 5.73 -1.23
CA ILE A 28 -2.87 7.04 -1.85
C ILE A 28 -1.73 6.91 -2.88
N PRO A 29 -2.04 6.74 -4.18
CA PRO A 29 -1.02 6.58 -5.23
C PRO A 29 -0.55 7.90 -5.84
N THR A 30 -0.99 9.06 -5.34
CA THR A 30 -0.78 10.39 -5.95
C THR A 30 0.68 10.70 -6.28
N ALA A 31 1.64 10.27 -5.45
CA ALA A 31 3.07 10.47 -5.72
C ALA A 31 3.52 9.88 -7.07
N SER A 32 2.88 8.80 -7.52
CA SER A 32 3.24 8.10 -8.76
C SER A 32 2.73 8.74 -10.04
N LEU A 33 1.84 9.75 -9.97
CA LEU A 33 1.17 10.35 -11.14
C LEU A 33 2.16 11.00 -12.13
N HIS A 34 3.31 11.46 -11.64
CA HIS A 34 4.33 12.15 -12.44
C HIS A 34 5.60 11.31 -12.63
N GLU A 35 5.51 10.00 -12.40
CA GLU A 35 6.65 9.09 -12.54
C GLU A 35 6.56 8.23 -13.82
N GLY A 36 7.71 7.99 -14.45
CA GLY A 36 7.79 7.12 -15.64
C GLY A 36 7.63 5.62 -15.35
N TYR A 37 7.81 5.20 -14.09
CA TYR A 37 7.66 3.82 -13.65
C TYR A 37 6.79 3.73 -12.40
N THR A 38 5.68 2.99 -12.47
CA THR A 38 4.68 2.91 -11.38
C THR A 38 4.40 1.46 -10.95
N GLY A 39 5.25 0.49 -11.33
CA GLY A 39 5.05 -0.94 -11.01
C GLY A 39 4.99 -1.24 -9.50
N TYR A 40 5.65 -0.42 -8.68
CA TYR A 40 5.59 -0.53 -7.22
C TYR A 40 4.19 -0.24 -6.66
N VAL A 41 3.39 0.62 -7.31
CA VAL A 41 2.01 0.95 -6.90
C VAL A 41 1.12 -0.28 -7.07
N GLY A 42 1.16 -0.90 -8.25
CA GLY A 42 0.36 -2.08 -8.56
C GLY A 42 0.73 -3.27 -7.68
N SER A 43 2.03 -3.50 -7.45
CA SER A 43 2.49 -4.58 -6.59
C SER A 43 2.11 -4.36 -5.11
N ALA A 44 2.23 -3.13 -4.60
CA ALA A 44 1.81 -2.79 -3.24
C ALA A 44 0.29 -2.99 -3.05
N ARG A 45 -0.52 -2.50 -3.99
CA ARG A 45 -1.98 -2.70 -4.01
C ARG A 45 -2.36 -4.18 -3.98
N LYS A 46 -1.69 -5.00 -4.80
CA LYS A 46 -1.92 -6.46 -4.83
C LYS A 46 -1.56 -7.11 -3.50
N LEU A 47 -0.46 -6.68 -2.87
CA LEU A 47 -0.06 -7.20 -1.56
C LEU A 47 -1.06 -6.84 -0.47
N PHE A 48 -1.52 -5.58 -0.37
CA PHE A 48 -2.54 -5.20 0.60
C PHE A 48 -3.81 -6.05 0.50
N LYS A 49 -4.32 -6.25 -0.72
CA LYS A 49 -5.48 -7.12 -0.96
C LYS A 49 -5.21 -8.58 -0.56
N LYS A 50 -4.01 -9.10 -0.87
CA LYS A 50 -3.58 -10.45 -0.47
C LYS A 50 -3.49 -10.61 1.04
N LEU A 51 -3.13 -9.56 1.77
CA LEU A 51 -3.04 -9.55 3.24
C LEU A 51 -4.40 -9.33 3.93
N GLY A 52 -5.51 -9.28 3.17
CA GLY A 52 -6.85 -9.17 3.72
C GLY A 52 -7.29 -7.74 4.04
N ALA A 53 -6.56 -6.72 3.58
CA ALA A 53 -6.96 -5.33 3.76
C ALA A 53 -8.08 -4.94 2.79
N ILE A 54 -9.04 -4.13 3.27
CA ILE A 54 -10.10 -3.53 2.46
C ILE A 54 -9.58 -2.20 1.92
N VAL A 55 -9.04 -2.24 0.70
CA VAL A 55 -8.34 -1.10 0.08
C VAL A 55 -9.33 -0.14 -0.59
N THR A 56 -9.27 1.14 -0.25
CA THR A 56 -9.94 2.24 -0.96
C THR A 56 -8.88 3.16 -1.54
N GLU A 57 -8.90 3.36 -2.85
CA GLU A 57 -7.97 4.27 -3.51
C GLU A 57 -8.46 5.71 -3.38
N ILE A 58 -7.54 6.62 -3.04
CA ILE A 58 -7.82 8.04 -2.89
C ILE A 58 -6.71 8.82 -3.59
N ASP A 59 -7.09 9.65 -4.56
CA ASP A 59 -6.20 10.66 -5.10
C ASP A 59 -6.37 11.96 -4.31
N ILE A 60 -5.27 12.59 -3.94
CA ILE A 60 -5.22 13.82 -3.12
C ILE A 60 -4.57 15.00 -3.85
N SER A 61 -4.37 14.88 -5.17
CA SER A 61 -3.88 15.98 -6.02
C SER A 61 -4.88 17.12 -6.20
#